data_AF-I1IZV9-F1
#
_entry.id   AF-I1IZV9-F1
#
_cell.length_a   1.000
_cell.length_b   1.000
_cell.length_c   1.000
_cell.angle_alpha   90.00
_cell.angle_beta   90.00
_cell.angle_gamma   90.00
#
_symmetry.space_group_name_H-M   'P 1'
#
loop_
_entity.id
_entity.type
_entity.pdbx_description
1 polymer ?
#
loop_
_entity_poly.entity_id
_entity_poly.type
_entity_poly.pdbx_seq_one_letter_code
_entity_poly.pdbx_strand_id
1 'polypeptide(L)'
;MGCGSSRQVDGDGPRRKPGSVGDVVVFLPGLRAPRSVDFSQALAGRLDKSAVERLSALRARVVELAMQESAAALKPKRKTAARHGSTTANLLQALEDYLPVLLGLVKEGSELRHIVQFVWANQEDNAEETAMEDAWYEVLSVLQLMAMVCLLQANSLLLPRAYGDGYGPRVSEESRRATVDVFLKAAGYLDCAIRQVLPHMPSELRRQLPVDLAEGNLKALSLQALGQGVDMQLGLAIDSPKATLAVKRRLACEMVKYWHQVQESIPELPVSDGWGKKHLLFVKWKYVEAKAAAYYFHGLILDEGNSEKFHGMAIAALQASEEFLKESKRASEAFHATPPASRSPTPFGTAKYMFDKIPKDASSKVRINQDLYTQERVIGAPPPLPDFSLALTPEDYDLPPLDSVWNKDNHQ
;
A
#
# COMPACT_ATOMS: atom_id res chain seq x y z
N MET A 1 -50.81 -36.36 4.72
CA MET A 1 -49.91 -35.24 4.40
C MET A 1 -49.11 -34.91 5.65
N GLY A 2 -47.79 -34.91 5.57
CA GLY A 2 -46.91 -34.63 6.71
C GLY A 2 -45.48 -34.98 6.35
N CYS A 3 -44.88 -34.18 5.48
CA CYS A 3 -43.49 -34.29 5.04
C CYS A 3 -42.54 -34.08 6.23
N GLY A 4 -41.53 -34.95 6.33
CA GLY A 4 -40.35 -34.71 7.17
C GLY A 4 -39.46 -33.62 6.57
N SER A 5 -38.80 -32.86 7.43
CA SER A 5 -37.75 -31.93 7.04
C SER A 5 -36.49 -32.27 7.82
N SER A 6 -35.47 -32.70 7.09
CA SER A 6 -34.10 -32.83 7.60
C SER A 6 -33.59 -31.45 7.98
N ARG A 7 -32.89 -31.35 9.11
CA ARG A 7 -32.07 -30.17 9.43
C ARG A 7 -30.71 -30.36 8.78
N GLN A 8 -30.41 -29.54 7.77
CA GLN A 8 -29.04 -29.31 7.33
C GLN A 8 -28.29 -28.57 8.44
N VAL A 9 -27.09 -29.04 8.75
CA VAL A 9 -26.13 -28.37 9.61
C VAL A 9 -25.38 -27.39 8.72
N ASP A 10 -25.80 -26.12 8.73
CA ASP A 10 -24.98 -25.04 8.20
C ASP A 10 -23.81 -24.81 9.15
N GLY A 11 -22.65 -25.32 8.76
CA GLY A 11 -21.37 -25.05 9.40
C GLY A 11 -20.86 -23.68 9.00
N ASP A 12 -21.38 -22.63 9.61
CA ASP A 12 -20.76 -21.30 9.58
C ASP A 12 -20.64 -20.80 11.03
N GLY A 13 -19.50 -21.10 11.65
CA GLY A 13 -19.16 -20.53 12.94
C GLY A 13 -19.04 -19.01 12.81
N PRO A 14 -19.32 -18.23 13.87
CA PRO A 14 -19.32 -16.78 13.78
C PRO A 14 -17.91 -16.27 13.44
N ARG A 15 -17.71 -15.86 12.18
CA ARG A 15 -16.54 -15.08 11.73
C ARG A 15 -16.34 -13.93 12.71
N ARG A 16 -15.23 -13.94 13.45
CA ARG A 16 -14.88 -12.85 14.36
C ARG A 16 -14.76 -11.58 13.53
N LYS A 17 -15.78 -10.71 13.59
CA LYS A 17 -15.72 -9.40 12.93
C LYS A 17 -14.46 -8.68 13.42
N PRO A 18 -13.47 -8.41 12.55
CA PRO A 18 -12.27 -7.73 12.98
C PRO A 18 -12.65 -6.34 13.50
N GLY A 19 -12.08 -5.97 14.65
CA GLY A 19 -12.31 -4.68 15.29
C GLY A 19 -11.79 -3.51 14.45
N SER A 20 -11.89 -2.29 14.98
CA SER A 20 -11.38 -1.13 14.25
C SER A 20 -9.84 -1.15 14.16
N VAL A 21 -9.29 -0.90 12.96
CA VAL A 21 -7.84 -0.78 12.71
C VAL A 21 -7.28 0.62 12.98
N GLY A 22 -8.08 1.51 13.59
CA GLY A 22 -7.64 2.85 13.98
C GLY A 22 -7.58 3.85 12.83
N ASP A 23 -6.72 4.86 12.97
CA ASP A 23 -6.56 5.93 11.99
C ASP A 23 -5.69 5.46 10.82
N VAL A 24 -6.15 5.69 9.59
CA VAL A 24 -5.48 5.18 8.38
C VAL A 24 -5.26 6.32 7.38
N VAL A 25 -3.98 6.60 7.09
CA VAL A 25 -3.52 7.43 5.97
C VAL A 25 -3.00 6.54 4.84
N VAL A 26 -2.24 5.51 5.22
CA VAL A 26 -1.65 4.52 4.32
C VAL A 26 -2.34 3.19 4.60
N PHE A 27 -3.01 2.65 3.60
CA PHE A 27 -3.69 1.36 3.72
C PHE A 27 -2.80 0.24 3.18
N LEU A 28 -2.69 -0.82 3.97
CA LEU A 28 -2.15 -2.10 3.54
C LEU A 28 -3.28 -3.15 3.65
N PRO A 29 -3.47 -3.99 2.62
CA PRO A 29 -4.60 -4.92 2.58
C PRO A 29 -4.47 -6.12 3.53
N GLY A 30 -3.36 -6.25 4.26
CA GLY A 30 -3.22 -7.16 5.39
C GLY A 30 -1.76 -7.36 5.77
N LEU A 31 -1.50 -7.89 6.97
CA LEU A 31 -0.15 -8.31 7.36
C LEU A 31 -0.10 -9.84 7.42
N ARG A 32 0.70 -10.47 6.55
CA ARG A 32 0.97 -11.90 6.62
C ARG A 32 1.83 -12.20 7.85
N ALA A 33 1.60 -13.35 8.49
CA ALA A 33 2.41 -13.80 9.62
C ALA A 33 2.90 -15.23 9.38
N PRO A 34 4.22 -15.51 9.41
CA PRO A 34 4.72 -16.86 9.25
C PRO A 34 4.36 -17.70 10.48
N ARG A 35 4.07 -19.00 10.28
CA ARG A 35 3.93 -20.00 11.35
C ARG A 35 5.25 -20.69 11.60
N SER A 36 5.49 -21.21 12.81
CA SER A 36 6.72 -21.96 13.13
C SER A 36 6.97 -23.13 12.17
N VAL A 37 8.23 -23.40 11.87
CA VAL A 37 8.69 -24.53 11.03
C VAL A 37 9.78 -25.27 11.79
N ASP A 38 9.70 -26.60 11.81
CA ASP A 38 10.77 -27.45 12.35
C ASP A 38 11.78 -27.81 11.25
N PHE A 39 12.78 -26.93 11.07
CA PHE A 39 13.85 -27.18 10.12
C PHE A 39 14.76 -28.35 10.53
N SER A 40 14.85 -28.65 11.83
CA SER A 40 15.69 -29.77 12.31
C SER A 40 15.14 -31.09 11.81
N GLN A 41 13.81 -31.24 11.83
CA GLN A 41 13.14 -32.38 11.25
C GLN A 41 13.18 -32.35 9.71
N ALA A 42 12.79 -31.23 9.08
CA ALA A 42 12.64 -31.17 7.63
C ALA A 42 13.98 -31.32 6.87
N LEU A 43 15.06 -30.76 7.40
CA LEU A 43 16.39 -30.75 6.76
C LEU A 43 17.36 -31.78 7.36
N ALA A 44 16.87 -32.72 8.15
CA ALA A 44 17.67 -33.75 8.81
C ALA A 44 18.55 -34.50 7.79
N GLY A 45 19.87 -34.48 8.02
CA GLY A 45 20.85 -35.16 7.17
C GLY A 45 21.08 -34.53 5.78
N ARG A 46 20.41 -33.40 5.48
CA ARG A 46 20.53 -32.69 4.20
C ARG A 46 21.31 -31.37 4.29
N LEU A 47 21.44 -30.84 5.51
CA LEU A 47 22.13 -29.58 5.77
C LEU A 47 22.93 -29.67 7.07
N ASP A 48 24.03 -28.92 7.15
CA ASP A 48 24.86 -28.84 8.36
C ASP A 48 24.08 -28.28 9.54
N LYS A 49 24.36 -28.82 10.73
CA LYS A 49 23.63 -28.48 11.96
C LYS A 49 23.66 -26.97 12.26
N SER A 50 24.80 -26.32 12.04
CA SER A 50 24.94 -24.87 12.25
C SER A 50 24.04 -24.03 11.33
N ALA A 51 23.87 -24.45 10.08
CA ALA A 51 22.99 -23.79 9.12
C ALA A 51 21.52 -23.98 9.47
N VAL A 52 21.13 -25.19 9.89
CA VAL A 52 19.78 -25.49 10.38
C VAL A 52 19.45 -24.66 11.63
N GLU A 53 20.36 -24.57 12.59
CA GLU A 53 20.20 -23.77 13.80
C GLU A 53 20.05 -22.27 13.48
N ARG A 54 20.90 -21.74 12.58
CA ARG A 54 20.84 -20.34 12.15
C ARG A 54 19.52 -20.02 11.45
N LEU A 55 19.08 -20.85 10.50
CA LEU A 55 17.82 -20.69 9.78
C LEU A 55 16.62 -20.74 10.75
N SER A 56 16.64 -21.68 11.69
CA SER A 56 15.61 -21.81 12.73
C SER A 56 15.51 -20.59 13.63
N ALA A 57 16.64 -20.10 14.13
CA ALA A 57 16.69 -18.94 15.02
C ALA A 57 16.20 -17.65 14.34
N LEU A 58 16.65 -17.40 13.10
CA LEU A 58 16.24 -16.21 12.34
C LEU A 58 14.75 -16.25 12.01
N ARG A 59 14.25 -17.40 11.55
CA ARG A 59 12.82 -17.53 11.25
C ARG A 59 11.95 -17.42 12.50
N ALA A 60 12.37 -18.00 13.63
CA ALA A 60 11.66 -17.86 14.91
C ALA A 60 11.54 -16.39 15.34
N ARG A 61 12.61 -15.61 15.18
CA ARG A 61 12.61 -14.16 15.44
C ARG A 61 11.63 -13.41 14.52
N VAL A 62 11.60 -13.74 13.24
CA VAL A 62 10.62 -13.18 12.28
C VAL A 62 9.19 -13.51 12.70
N VAL A 63 8.90 -14.77 13.06
CA VAL A 63 7.57 -15.21 13.53
C VAL A 63 7.14 -14.41 14.75
N GLU A 64 8.01 -14.27 15.76
CA GLU A 64 7.69 -13.52 16.97
C GLU A 64 7.34 -12.06 16.66
N LEU A 65 8.20 -11.37 15.90
CA LEU A 65 8.03 -9.95 15.59
C LEU A 65 6.81 -9.70 14.68
N ALA A 66 6.58 -10.55 13.67
CA ALA A 66 5.41 -10.45 12.79
C ALA A 66 4.09 -10.67 13.56
N MET A 67 4.06 -11.60 14.52
CA MET A 67 2.90 -11.80 15.39
C MET A 67 2.66 -10.61 16.32
N GLN A 68 3.71 -9.99 16.84
CA GLN A 68 3.60 -8.77 17.65
C GLN A 68 3.01 -7.60 16.85
N GLU A 69 3.47 -7.39 15.61
CA GLU A 69 2.93 -6.36 14.71
C GLU A 69 1.47 -6.64 14.33
N SER A 70 1.16 -7.88 13.95
CA SER A 70 -0.21 -8.30 13.61
C SER A 70 -1.19 -8.05 14.76
N ALA A 71 -0.78 -8.38 15.99
CA ALA A 71 -1.59 -8.13 17.18
C ALA A 71 -1.75 -6.63 17.48
N ALA A 72 -0.72 -5.82 17.23
CA ALA A 72 -0.77 -4.37 17.40
C ALA A 72 -1.72 -3.70 16.39
N ALA A 73 -1.69 -4.14 15.12
CA ALA A 73 -2.57 -3.64 14.07
C ALA A 73 -4.07 -3.88 14.38
N LEU A 74 -4.40 -5.01 15.00
CA LEU A 74 -5.78 -5.36 15.39
C LEU A 74 -6.26 -4.68 16.69
N LYS A 75 -5.34 -4.16 17.51
CA LYS A 75 -5.67 -3.52 18.81
C LYS A 75 -4.86 -2.24 19.00
N PRO A 76 -5.21 -1.14 18.31
CA PRO A 76 -4.57 0.16 18.49
C PRO A 76 -4.99 0.79 19.83
N LYS A 77 -4.56 0.23 20.98
CA LYS A 77 -4.63 0.93 22.26
C LYS A 77 -3.56 2.01 22.29
N ARG A 78 -3.87 3.18 22.85
CA ARG A 78 -2.93 4.29 23.12
C ARG A 78 -1.71 3.75 23.89
N LYS A 79 -0.61 3.45 23.20
CA LYS A 79 0.67 3.17 23.87
C LYS A 79 1.31 4.50 24.23
N THR A 80 1.55 4.68 25.52
CA THR A 80 2.53 5.62 26.06
C THR A 80 3.91 5.27 25.50
N ALA A 81 4.66 6.30 25.10
CA ALA A 81 6.00 6.21 24.57
C ALA A 81 6.99 5.69 25.63
N ALA A 82 7.15 4.37 25.74
CA ALA A 82 8.06 3.77 26.71
C ALA A 82 8.67 2.43 26.24
N ARG A 83 8.89 2.25 24.93
CA ARG A 83 9.78 1.19 24.43
C ARG A 83 10.75 1.79 23.42
N HIS A 84 12.04 1.71 23.74
CA HIS A 84 13.15 2.16 22.91
C HIS A 84 13.26 1.24 21.68
N GLY A 85 12.91 1.75 20.50
CA GLY A 85 12.99 1.06 19.20
C GLY A 85 11.63 0.94 18.49
N SER A 86 11.58 1.30 17.20
CA SER A 86 10.38 1.07 16.37
C SER A 86 10.23 -0.43 16.14
N THR A 87 9.11 -1.01 16.55
CA THR A 87 8.86 -2.46 16.42
C THR A 87 8.85 -2.91 14.94
N THR A 88 8.40 -2.03 14.04
CA THR A 88 8.50 -2.22 12.58
C THR A 88 9.95 -2.28 12.08
N ALA A 89 10.85 -1.44 12.62
CA ALA A 89 12.26 -1.45 12.22
C ALA A 89 12.95 -2.75 12.66
N ASN A 90 12.62 -3.25 13.85
CA ASN A 90 13.14 -4.53 14.33
C ASN A 90 12.67 -5.71 13.46
N LEU A 91 11.41 -5.69 13.01
CA LEU A 91 10.89 -6.73 12.10
C LEU A 91 11.56 -6.64 10.73
N LEU A 92 11.70 -5.44 10.17
CA LEU A 92 12.37 -5.26 8.88
C LEU A 92 13.81 -5.77 8.93
N GLN A 93 14.57 -5.42 9.98
CA GLN A 93 15.93 -5.94 10.18
C GLN A 93 15.94 -7.47 10.30
N ALA A 94 15.00 -8.07 11.04
CA ALA A 94 14.93 -9.52 11.16
C ALA A 94 14.66 -10.22 9.82
N LEU A 95 13.89 -9.59 8.92
CA LEU A 95 13.65 -10.08 7.56
C LEU A 95 14.91 -9.94 6.70
N GLU A 96 15.60 -8.79 6.78
CA GLU A 96 16.88 -8.55 6.11
C GLU A 96 17.97 -9.54 6.57
N ASP A 97 18.00 -9.91 7.85
CA ASP A 97 18.92 -10.91 8.41
C ASP A 97 18.57 -12.35 7.96
N TYR A 98 17.28 -12.65 7.82
CA TYR A 98 16.78 -13.98 7.46
C TYR A 98 16.97 -14.31 5.97
N LEU A 99 16.74 -13.33 5.09
CA LEU A 99 16.70 -13.52 3.65
C LEU A 99 18.01 -14.13 3.06
N PRO A 100 19.23 -13.67 3.40
CA PRO A 100 20.49 -14.27 2.94
C PRO A 100 20.66 -15.75 3.29
N VAL A 101 20.15 -16.18 4.45
CA VAL A 101 20.22 -17.58 4.89
C VAL A 101 19.17 -18.41 4.14
N LEU A 102 17.94 -17.89 4.00
CA LEU A 102 16.86 -18.53 3.25
C LEU A 102 17.24 -18.78 1.79
N LEU A 103 17.90 -17.82 1.14
CA LEU A 103 18.27 -17.91 -0.27
C LEU A 103 19.17 -19.11 -0.59
N GLY A 104 19.90 -19.65 0.39
CA GLY A 104 20.71 -20.85 0.14
C GLY A 104 19.87 -22.12 -0.09
N LEU A 105 18.61 -22.16 0.36
CA LEU A 105 17.69 -23.25 0.02
C LEU A 105 17.33 -23.25 -1.48
N VAL A 106 17.35 -22.09 -2.13
CA VAL A 106 17.02 -21.90 -3.56
C VAL A 106 18.26 -21.63 -4.42
N LYS A 107 19.46 -21.83 -3.87
CA LYS A 107 20.72 -21.74 -4.64
C LYS A 107 20.63 -22.65 -5.87
N GLU A 108 21.20 -22.21 -6.99
CA GLU A 108 21.23 -23.00 -8.22
C GLU A 108 21.78 -24.41 -7.98
N GLY A 109 21.05 -25.44 -8.45
CA GLY A 109 21.36 -26.85 -8.22
C GLY A 109 20.98 -27.39 -6.84
N SER A 110 20.36 -26.60 -5.96
CA SER A 110 19.91 -27.04 -4.64
C SER A 110 18.72 -28.01 -4.74
N GLU A 111 18.89 -29.18 -4.12
CA GLU A 111 17.79 -30.14 -3.91
C GLU A 111 16.89 -29.75 -2.72
N LEU A 112 17.20 -28.66 -2.01
CA LEU A 112 16.50 -28.24 -0.79
C LEU A 112 15.23 -27.43 -1.04
N ARG A 113 15.03 -26.94 -2.27
CA ARG A 113 13.94 -26.02 -2.64
C ARG A 113 12.56 -26.50 -2.19
N HIS A 114 12.27 -27.79 -2.35
CA HIS A 114 10.95 -28.38 -2.10
C HIS A 114 10.89 -29.25 -0.84
N ILE A 115 11.89 -29.15 0.04
CA ILE A 115 11.98 -30.03 1.22
C ILE A 115 11.16 -29.51 2.40
N VAL A 116 11.02 -28.20 2.51
CA VAL A 116 10.36 -27.56 3.65
C VAL A 116 9.00 -27.03 3.22
N GLN A 117 7.96 -27.39 3.97
CA GLN A 117 6.64 -26.77 3.86
C GLN A 117 6.61 -25.47 4.67
N PHE A 118 6.34 -24.36 3.98
CA PHE A 118 6.22 -23.05 4.60
C PHE A 118 4.76 -22.68 4.77
N VAL A 119 4.37 -22.32 5.99
CA VAL A 119 2.99 -21.93 6.32
C VAL A 119 2.95 -20.47 6.74
N TRP A 120 2.03 -19.73 6.15
CA TRP A 120 1.77 -18.33 6.42
C TRP A 120 0.29 -18.10 6.70
N ALA A 121 -0.02 -17.35 7.74
CA ALA A 121 -1.33 -16.78 7.93
C ALA A 121 -1.48 -15.54 7.05
N ASN A 122 -2.63 -15.38 6.42
CA ASN A 122 -3.01 -14.22 5.62
C ASN A 122 -4.33 -13.66 6.14
N GLN A 123 -4.59 -12.38 5.91
CA GLN A 123 -5.83 -11.72 6.33
C GLN A 123 -6.78 -11.45 5.16
N GLU A 124 -6.27 -11.53 3.93
CA GLU A 124 -7.02 -11.18 2.71
C GLU A 124 -7.86 -12.33 2.16
N ASP A 125 -7.40 -13.57 2.32
CA ASP A 125 -8.10 -14.74 1.81
C ASP A 125 -9.03 -15.35 2.86
N ASN A 126 -10.14 -15.94 2.38
CA ASN A 126 -11.05 -16.72 3.21
C ASN A 126 -10.38 -17.94 3.87
N ALA A 127 -9.30 -18.45 3.26
CA ALA A 127 -8.55 -19.58 3.77
C ALA A 127 -7.77 -19.23 5.06
N GLU A 128 -7.48 -17.94 5.30
CA GLU A 128 -6.73 -17.37 6.43
C GLU A 128 -5.29 -17.93 6.61
N GLU A 129 -4.93 -19.01 5.94
CA GLU A 129 -3.61 -19.64 5.93
C GLU A 129 -3.28 -20.22 4.55
N THR A 130 -2.01 -20.23 4.18
CA THR A 130 -1.48 -20.85 2.97
C THR A 130 -0.21 -21.63 3.28
N ALA A 131 -0.13 -22.87 2.80
CA ALA A 131 0.99 -23.79 3.02
C ALA A 131 1.55 -24.26 1.67
N MET A 132 2.85 -24.09 1.43
CA MET A 132 3.49 -24.51 0.17
C MET A 132 4.90 -25.06 0.41
N GLU A 133 5.23 -26.14 -0.29
CA GLU A 133 6.56 -26.79 -0.27
C GLU A 133 7.48 -26.20 -1.35
N ASP A 134 7.75 -24.91 -1.25
CA ASP A 134 8.69 -24.21 -2.13
C ASP A 134 9.37 -23.05 -1.38
N ALA A 135 10.70 -23.08 -1.33
CA ALA A 135 11.48 -22.01 -0.71
C ALA A 135 11.38 -20.67 -1.47
N TRP A 136 11.07 -20.65 -2.78
CA TRP A 136 10.77 -19.39 -3.46
C TRP A 136 9.45 -18.76 -2.99
N TYR A 137 8.48 -19.56 -2.55
CA TYR A 137 7.26 -19.03 -1.93
C TYR A 137 7.56 -18.36 -0.57
N GLU A 138 8.50 -18.92 0.22
CA GLU A 138 8.97 -18.27 1.45
C GLU A 138 9.68 -16.95 1.12
N VAL A 139 10.59 -16.93 0.14
CA VAL A 139 11.30 -15.70 -0.29
C VAL A 139 10.30 -14.64 -0.75
N LEU A 140 9.31 -15.03 -1.56
CA LEU A 140 8.24 -14.14 -2.03
C LEU A 140 7.44 -13.55 -0.85
N SER A 141 7.08 -14.39 0.12
CA SER A 141 6.33 -13.98 1.32
C SER A 141 7.15 -13.03 2.20
N VAL A 142 8.47 -13.24 2.31
CA VAL A 142 9.39 -12.36 3.04
C VAL A 142 9.45 -10.99 2.39
N LEU A 143 9.67 -10.90 1.06
CA LEU A 143 9.72 -9.61 0.35
C LEU A 143 8.39 -8.85 0.44
N GLN A 144 7.26 -9.55 0.32
CA GLN A 144 5.95 -8.94 0.51
C GLN A 144 5.79 -8.38 1.92
N LEU A 145 6.19 -9.13 2.95
CA LEU A 145 6.11 -8.67 4.34
C LEU A 145 7.03 -7.46 4.58
N MET A 146 8.24 -7.44 4.01
CA MET A 146 9.15 -6.28 4.08
C MET A 146 8.47 -5.02 3.55
N ALA A 147 7.80 -5.10 2.39
CA ALA A 147 7.04 -3.99 1.84
C ALA A 147 5.87 -3.57 2.74
N MET A 148 5.11 -4.52 3.29
CA MET A 148 3.99 -4.20 4.19
C MET A 148 4.46 -3.52 5.48
N VAL A 149 5.61 -3.90 6.00
CA VAL A 149 6.23 -3.24 7.17
C VAL A 149 6.62 -1.80 6.86
N CYS A 150 7.16 -1.53 5.66
CA CYS A 150 7.41 -0.17 5.20
C CYS A 150 6.11 0.65 5.10
N LEU A 151 5.03 0.10 4.53
CA LEU A 151 3.73 0.79 4.47
C LEU A 151 3.13 1.05 5.86
N LEU A 152 3.31 0.13 6.82
CA LEU A 152 2.89 0.31 8.20
C LEU A 152 3.68 1.41 8.91
N GLN A 153 5.00 1.49 8.65
CA GLN A 153 5.86 2.57 9.13
C GLN A 153 5.43 3.92 8.54
N ALA A 154 5.16 3.97 7.23
CA ALA A 154 4.65 5.14 6.53
C ALA A 154 3.34 5.63 7.16
N ASN A 155 2.38 4.74 7.42
CA ASN A 155 1.14 5.09 8.11
C ASN A 155 1.44 5.77 9.46
N SER A 156 2.31 5.16 10.27
CA SER A 156 2.67 5.63 11.62
C SER A 156 3.38 6.99 11.65
N LEU A 157 4.17 7.30 10.62
CA LEU A 157 4.83 8.59 10.44
C LEU A 157 3.85 9.69 10.00
N LEU A 158 2.80 9.32 9.26
CA LEU A 158 1.82 10.23 8.71
C LEU A 158 0.58 10.43 9.61
N LEU A 159 0.50 9.77 10.77
CA LEU A 159 -0.54 10.07 11.76
C LEU A 159 -0.26 11.42 12.46
N PRO A 160 -1.24 12.36 12.52
CA PRO A 160 -1.07 13.62 13.22
C PRO A 160 -0.72 13.45 14.70
N ARG A 161 0.30 14.18 15.18
CA ARG A 161 0.77 14.16 16.58
C ARG A 161 0.67 15.54 17.21
N ALA A 162 0.41 15.58 18.52
CA ALA A 162 0.51 16.80 19.32
C ALA A 162 1.96 17.04 19.74
N TYR A 163 2.45 18.27 19.59
CA TYR A 163 3.85 18.64 19.89
C TYR A 163 4.00 19.49 21.16
N GLY A 164 2.91 19.78 21.87
CA GLY A 164 2.95 20.55 23.13
C GLY A 164 3.22 22.04 22.96
N ASP A 165 3.18 22.55 21.73
CA ASP A 165 3.48 23.94 21.34
C ASP A 165 2.23 24.83 21.21
N GLY A 166 1.09 24.36 21.74
CA GLY A 166 -0.20 25.07 21.66
C GLY A 166 -0.92 24.93 20.32
N TYR A 167 -0.28 24.38 19.29
CA TYR A 167 -0.93 24.06 18.02
C TYR A 167 -1.58 22.67 18.06
N GLY A 168 -2.65 22.49 17.28
CA GLY A 168 -3.34 21.21 17.16
C GLY A 168 -2.47 20.09 16.54
N PRO A 169 -2.92 18.83 16.60
CA PRO A 169 -2.19 17.70 16.03
C PRO A 169 -1.86 17.89 14.55
N ARG A 170 -0.62 17.59 14.15
CA ARG A 170 -0.15 17.75 12.77
C ARG A 170 0.89 16.71 12.37
N VAL A 171 1.13 16.58 11.07
CA VAL A 171 2.24 15.78 10.52
C VAL A 171 3.40 16.72 10.26
N SER A 172 4.61 16.35 10.69
CA SER A 172 5.79 17.18 10.46
C SER A 172 6.24 17.13 9.00
N GLU A 173 6.94 18.17 8.53
CA GLU A 173 7.52 18.15 7.19
C GLU A 173 8.60 17.07 7.05
N GLU A 174 9.43 16.88 8.08
CA GLU A 174 10.43 15.83 8.14
C GLU A 174 9.80 14.44 7.99
N SER A 175 8.70 14.17 8.71
CA SER A 175 7.97 12.90 8.58
C SER A 175 7.42 12.72 7.18
N ARG A 176 6.90 13.77 6.52
CA ARG A 176 6.43 13.68 5.13
C ARG A 176 7.57 13.36 4.16
N ARG A 177 8.73 14.00 4.32
CA ARG A 177 9.93 13.74 3.49
C ARG A 177 10.45 12.31 3.69
N ALA A 178 10.64 11.89 4.94
CA ALA A 178 11.12 10.55 5.27
C ALA A 178 10.19 9.45 4.73
N THR A 179 8.88 9.69 4.71
CA THR A 179 7.93 8.71 4.19
C THR A 179 8.03 8.52 2.67
N VAL A 180 8.54 9.50 1.91
CA VAL A 180 8.81 9.31 0.47
C VAL A 180 9.81 8.17 0.29
N ASP A 181 10.93 8.19 1.01
CA ASP A 181 11.95 7.13 0.93
C ASP A 181 11.38 5.78 1.36
N VAL A 182 10.55 5.75 2.41
CA VAL A 182 9.88 4.52 2.87
C VAL A 182 8.96 3.94 1.78
N PHE A 183 8.27 4.78 1.00
CA PHE A 183 7.45 4.31 -0.12
C PHE A 183 8.30 3.76 -1.27
N LEU A 184 9.43 4.40 -1.61
CA LEU A 184 10.35 3.90 -2.63
C LEU A 184 10.91 2.53 -2.25
N LYS A 185 11.28 2.36 -0.97
CA LYS A 185 11.74 1.09 -0.40
C LYS A 185 10.68 0.00 -0.47
N ALA A 186 9.43 0.32 -0.09
CA ALA A 186 8.30 -0.61 -0.21
C ALA A 186 8.07 -1.06 -1.66
N ALA A 187 8.10 -0.11 -2.61
CA ALA A 187 7.97 -0.40 -4.03
C ALA A 187 9.14 -1.26 -4.54
N GLY A 188 10.37 -1.01 -4.09
CA GLY A 188 11.58 -1.75 -4.44
C GLY A 188 11.51 -3.22 -4.05
N TYR A 189 11.03 -3.54 -2.83
CA TYR A 189 10.84 -4.92 -2.41
C TYR A 189 9.82 -5.68 -3.27
N LEU A 190 8.69 -5.05 -3.60
CA LEU A 190 7.64 -5.66 -4.43
C LEU A 190 8.08 -5.82 -5.88
N ASP A 191 8.82 -4.84 -6.41
CA ASP A 191 9.38 -4.89 -7.75
C ASP A 191 10.47 -5.98 -7.86
N CYS A 192 11.32 -6.14 -6.84
CA CYS A 192 12.26 -7.25 -6.72
C CYS A 192 11.53 -8.61 -6.70
N ALA A 193 10.46 -8.74 -5.93
CA ALA A 193 9.63 -9.96 -5.90
C ALA A 193 9.11 -10.33 -7.30
N ILE A 194 8.63 -9.34 -8.07
CA ILE A 194 8.11 -9.57 -9.42
C ILE A 194 9.24 -9.94 -10.39
N ARG A 195 10.35 -9.21 -10.37
CA ARG A 195 11.44 -9.37 -11.35
C ARG A 195 12.36 -10.55 -11.08
N GLN A 196 12.61 -10.87 -9.80
CA GLN A 196 13.65 -11.83 -9.40
C GLN A 196 13.10 -13.09 -8.73
N VAL A 197 11.86 -13.10 -8.24
CA VAL A 197 11.32 -14.27 -7.52
C VAL A 197 10.26 -15.02 -8.35
N LEU A 198 9.22 -14.31 -8.81
CA LEU A 198 8.15 -14.93 -9.60
C LEU A 198 8.63 -15.72 -10.84
N PRO A 199 9.67 -15.31 -11.59
CA PRO A 199 10.16 -16.07 -12.73
C PRO A 199 10.69 -17.47 -12.39
N HIS A 200 11.12 -17.69 -11.14
CA HIS A 200 11.57 -19.01 -10.68
C HIS A 200 10.42 -19.94 -10.27
N MET A 201 9.18 -19.44 -10.22
CA MET A 201 8.00 -20.20 -9.86
C MET A 201 7.24 -20.67 -11.12
N PRO A 202 7.00 -21.99 -11.27
CA PRO A 202 6.20 -22.53 -12.37
C PRO A 202 4.80 -21.88 -12.42
N SER A 203 4.21 -21.78 -13.63
CA SER A 203 2.88 -21.18 -13.80
C SER A 203 1.80 -21.85 -12.96
N GLU A 204 1.88 -23.17 -12.79
CA GLU A 204 0.94 -23.93 -11.96
C GLU A 204 1.04 -23.51 -10.49
N LEU A 205 2.26 -23.32 -9.98
CA LEU A 205 2.49 -22.86 -8.61
C LEU A 205 2.03 -21.41 -8.43
N ARG A 206 2.27 -20.55 -9.43
CA ARG A 206 1.81 -19.15 -9.40
C ARG A 206 0.29 -19.02 -9.34
N ARG A 207 -0.47 -19.97 -9.90
CA ARG A 207 -1.95 -20.01 -9.79
C ARG A 207 -2.46 -20.41 -8.42
N GLN A 208 -1.62 -21.08 -7.64
CA GLN A 208 -1.94 -21.52 -6.28
C GLN A 208 -1.54 -20.47 -5.22
N LEU A 209 -0.88 -19.38 -5.65
CA LEU A 209 -0.53 -18.29 -4.75
C LEU A 209 -1.79 -17.65 -4.15
N PRO A 210 -1.73 -17.24 -2.88
CA PRO A 210 -2.78 -16.45 -2.25
C PRO A 210 -2.91 -15.07 -2.92
N VAL A 211 -4.05 -14.41 -2.76
CA VAL A 211 -4.40 -13.19 -3.51
C VAL A 211 -3.37 -12.09 -3.38
N ASP A 212 -2.83 -11.91 -2.17
CA ASP A 212 -1.85 -10.91 -1.80
C ASP A 212 -0.46 -11.15 -2.39
N LEU A 213 -0.18 -12.35 -2.90
CA LEU A 213 1.04 -12.72 -3.62
C LEU A 213 0.84 -12.87 -5.14
N ALA A 214 -0.39 -12.65 -5.64
CA ALA A 214 -0.63 -12.61 -7.08
C ALA A 214 0.18 -11.47 -7.73
N GLU A 215 0.74 -11.72 -8.91
CA GLU A 215 1.59 -10.76 -9.62
C GLU A 215 0.91 -9.39 -9.81
N GLY A 216 -0.38 -9.39 -10.13
CA GLY A 216 -1.19 -8.17 -10.24
C GLY A 216 -1.29 -7.40 -8.93
N ASN A 217 -1.49 -8.08 -7.80
CA ASN A 217 -1.55 -7.46 -6.47
C ASN A 217 -0.20 -6.88 -6.05
N LEU A 218 0.90 -7.61 -6.27
CA LEU A 218 2.25 -7.12 -5.98
C LEU A 218 2.55 -5.85 -6.79
N LYS A 219 2.18 -5.84 -8.08
CA LYS A 219 2.33 -4.68 -8.96
C LYS A 219 1.45 -3.51 -8.50
N ALA A 220 0.20 -3.78 -8.16
CA ALA A 220 -0.74 -2.77 -7.65
C ALA A 220 -0.21 -2.12 -6.36
N LEU A 221 0.33 -2.91 -5.43
CA LEU A 221 0.90 -2.39 -4.17
C LEU A 221 2.18 -1.59 -4.38
N SER A 222 3.04 -2.00 -5.33
CA SER A 222 4.24 -1.23 -5.71
C SER A 222 3.85 0.13 -6.27
N LEU A 223 2.92 0.17 -7.22
CA LEU A 223 2.39 1.40 -7.80
C LEU A 223 1.63 2.26 -6.78
N GLN A 224 0.93 1.63 -5.84
CA GLN A 224 0.25 2.32 -4.74
C GLN A 224 1.26 3.09 -3.89
N ALA A 225 2.37 2.46 -3.50
CA ALA A 225 3.42 3.11 -2.72
C ALA A 225 3.98 4.34 -3.46
N LEU A 226 4.29 4.20 -4.76
CA LEU A 226 4.77 5.32 -5.58
C LEU A 226 3.72 6.45 -5.69
N GLY A 227 2.45 6.11 -5.93
CA GLY A 227 1.36 7.09 -5.99
C GLY A 227 1.18 7.87 -4.69
N GLN A 228 1.37 7.23 -3.54
CA GLN A 228 1.38 7.90 -2.24
C GLN A 228 2.65 8.72 -2.00
N GLY A 229 3.80 8.29 -2.53
CA GLY A 229 5.02 9.09 -2.56
C GLY A 229 4.84 10.41 -3.30
N VAL A 230 4.20 10.38 -4.47
CA VAL A 230 3.88 11.61 -5.23
C VAL A 230 2.88 12.48 -4.50
N ASP A 231 1.89 11.92 -3.80
CA ASP A 231 0.97 12.69 -2.94
C ASP A 231 1.75 13.47 -1.86
N MET A 232 2.76 12.84 -1.23
CA MET A 232 3.62 13.53 -0.27
C MET A 232 4.44 14.65 -0.93
N GLN A 233 5.01 14.40 -2.11
CA GLN A 233 5.73 15.44 -2.88
C GLN A 233 4.82 16.61 -3.26
N LEU A 234 3.57 16.34 -3.67
CA LEU A 234 2.60 17.37 -3.98
C LEU A 234 2.25 18.20 -2.74
N GLY A 235 2.01 17.55 -1.60
CA GLY A 235 1.78 18.24 -0.33
C GLY A 235 2.95 19.16 0.06
N LEU A 236 4.19 18.72 -0.12
CA LEU A 236 5.39 19.54 0.10
C LEU A 236 5.50 20.70 -0.90
N ALA A 237 5.16 20.45 -2.17
CA ALA A 237 5.14 21.49 -3.20
C ALA A 237 4.07 22.55 -2.92
N ILE A 238 2.90 22.16 -2.41
CA ILE A 238 1.83 23.08 -2.03
C ILE A 238 2.30 24.08 -0.96
N ASP A 239 3.01 23.58 0.06
CA ASP A 239 3.52 24.37 1.17
C ASP A 239 4.74 25.23 0.79
N SER A 240 5.40 24.92 -0.34
CA SER A 240 6.61 25.60 -0.79
C SER A 240 6.27 26.84 -1.64
N PRO A 241 6.75 28.04 -1.27
CA PRO A 241 6.58 29.24 -2.10
C PRO A 241 7.40 29.18 -3.40
N LYS A 242 8.38 28.27 -3.49
CA LYS A 242 9.23 28.09 -4.68
C LYS A 242 8.59 27.20 -5.75
N ALA A 243 7.58 26.41 -5.39
CA ALA A 243 6.96 25.48 -6.32
C ALA A 243 5.88 26.18 -7.17
N THR A 244 6.09 26.18 -8.48
CA THR A 244 5.14 26.77 -9.44
C THR A 244 3.86 25.95 -9.57
N LEU A 245 2.80 26.56 -10.09
CA LEU A 245 1.57 25.81 -10.43
C LEU A 245 1.83 24.67 -11.41
N ALA A 246 2.76 24.86 -12.35
CA ALA A 246 3.15 23.82 -13.30
C ALA A 246 3.71 22.56 -12.61
N VAL A 247 4.52 22.74 -11.56
CA VAL A 247 5.04 21.62 -10.74
C VAL A 247 3.89 20.91 -10.00
N LYS A 248 2.98 21.67 -9.38
CA LYS A 248 1.83 21.11 -8.66
C LYS A 248 0.90 20.33 -9.59
N ARG A 249 0.62 20.87 -10.77
CA ARG A 249 -0.15 20.19 -11.82
C ARG A 249 0.54 18.90 -12.27
N ARG A 250 1.86 18.94 -12.52
CA ARG A 250 2.63 17.76 -12.94
C ARG A 250 2.48 16.63 -11.92
N LEU A 251 2.79 16.90 -10.66
CA LEU A 251 2.68 15.91 -9.58
C LEU A 251 1.25 15.36 -9.44
N ALA A 252 0.24 16.22 -9.51
CA ALA A 252 -1.15 15.78 -9.43
C ALA A 252 -1.57 14.87 -10.62
N CYS A 253 -1.11 15.18 -11.83
CA CYS A 253 -1.32 14.33 -13.01
C CYS A 253 -0.54 13.00 -12.92
N GLU A 254 0.69 13.01 -12.38
CA GLU A 254 1.43 11.77 -12.09
C GLU A 254 0.65 10.89 -11.10
N MET A 255 0.07 11.45 -10.04
CA MET A 255 -0.80 10.69 -9.12
C MET A 255 -1.95 9.99 -9.86
N VAL A 256 -2.66 10.70 -10.75
CA VAL A 256 -3.76 10.12 -11.55
C VAL A 256 -3.26 8.91 -12.34
N LYS A 257 -2.08 9.01 -12.95
CA LYS A 257 -1.48 7.94 -13.75
C LYS A 257 -1.08 6.73 -12.90
N TYR A 258 -0.46 6.92 -11.73
CA TYR A 258 -0.19 5.81 -10.82
C TYR A 258 -1.48 5.10 -10.39
N TRP A 259 -2.48 5.83 -9.90
CA TRP A 259 -3.70 5.22 -9.39
C TRP A 259 -4.54 4.55 -10.48
N HIS A 260 -4.47 5.06 -11.72
CA HIS A 260 -5.03 4.37 -12.88
C HIS A 260 -4.34 3.02 -13.11
N GLN A 261 -3.01 2.97 -13.11
CA GLN A 261 -2.26 1.72 -13.28
C GLN A 261 -2.45 0.75 -12.10
N VAL A 262 -2.65 1.26 -10.87
CA VAL A 262 -3.02 0.45 -9.71
C VAL A 262 -4.36 -0.25 -9.98
N GLN A 263 -5.36 0.50 -10.43
CA GLN A 263 -6.69 -0.06 -10.74
C GLN A 263 -6.62 -1.14 -11.84
N GLU A 264 -5.81 -0.94 -12.87
CA GLU A 264 -5.62 -1.92 -13.96
C GLU A 264 -4.83 -3.16 -13.53
N SER A 265 -4.01 -3.05 -12.48
CA SER A 265 -3.15 -4.15 -12.02
C SER A 265 -3.87 -5.10 -11.05
N ILE A 266 -4.91 -4.64 -10.36
CA ILE A 266 -5.67 -5.49 -9.43
C ILE A 266 -6.44 -6.54 -10.26
N PRO A 267 -6.23 -7.84 -10.02
CA PRO A 267 -6.89 -8.90 -10.75
C PRO A 267 -8.40 -8.87 -10.51
N GLU A 268 -9.17 -9.25 -11.53
CA GLU A 268 -10.62 -9.44 -11.45
C GLU A 268 -10.94 -10.71 -10.63
N LEU A 269 -10.75 -10.64 -9.31
CA LEU A 269 -11.12 -11.69 -8.40
C LEU A 269 -12.52 -11.43 -7.83
N PRO A 270 -13.28 -12.49 -7.47
CA PRO A 270 -14.55 -12.32 -6.77
C PRO A 270 -14.28 -11.47 -5.54
N VAL A 271 -14.91 -10.29 -5.47
CA VAL A 271 -14.71 -9.35 -4.36
C VAL A 271 -15.11 -10.06 -3.07
N SER A 272 -14.12 -10.57 -2.33
CA SER A 272 -14.35 -11.10 -1.01
C SER A 272 -14.72 -9.94 -0.10
N ASP A 273 -15.79 -10.11 0.68
CA ASP A 273 -16.08 -9.16 1.76
C ASP A 273 -14.88 -9.09 2.72
N GLY A 274 -14.59 -7.91 3.26
CA GLY A 274 -13.43 -7.69 4.14
C GLY A 274 -12.31 -6.91 3.47
N TRP A 275 -11.07 -7.40 3.58
CA TRP A 275 -9.86 -6.67 3.21
C TRP A 275 -9.74 -6.37 1.71
N GLY A 276 -10.05 -7.31 0.83
CA GLY A 276 -10.01 -7.11 -0.63
C GLY A 276 -10.97 -5.98 -1.08
N LYS A 277 -12.23 -6.04 -0.63
CA LYS A 277 -13.20 -4.95 -0.86
C LYS A 277 -12.72 -3.60 -0.30
N LYS A 278 -12.11 -3.61 0.89
CA LYS A 278 -11.56 -2.41 1.52
C LYS A 278 -10.39 -1.84 0.71
N HIS A 279 -9.54 -2.67 0.12
CA HIS A 279 -8.47 -2.25 -0.79
C HIS A 279 -9.01 -1.55 -2.04
N LEU A 280 -10.00 -2.15 -2.70
CA LEU A 280 -10.65 -1.54 -3.87
C LEU A 280 -11.26 -0.17 -3.55
N LEU A 281 -11.88 -0.02 -2.38
CA LEU A 281 -12.41 1.26 -1.92
C LEU A 281 -11.31 2.29 -1.65
N PHE A 282 -10.16 1.86 -1.09
CA PHE A 282 -9.00 2.73 -0.91
C PHE A 282 -8.44 3.22 -2.24
N VAL A 283 -8.24 2.32 -3.20
CA VAL A 283 -7.77 2.65 -4.55
C VAL A 283 -8.75 3.60 -5.24
N LYS A 284 -10.06 3.31 -5.18
CA LYS A 284 -11.08 4.21 -5.71
C LYS A 284 -10.96 5.60 -5.08
N TRP A 285 -10.92 5.68 -3.75
CA TRP A 285 -10.82 6.94 -3.01
C TRP A 285 -9.59 7.74 -3.46
N LYS A 286 -8.40 7.15 -3.41
CA LYS A 286 -7.17 7.86 -3.76
C LYS A 286 -7.09 8.22 -5.24
N TYR A 287 -7.69 7.41 -6.12
CA TYR A 287 -7.76 7.74 -7.55
C TYR A 287 -8.63 8.97 -7.82
N VAL A 288 -9.84 9.03 -7.24
CA VAL A 288 -10.71 10.20 -7.44
C VAL A 288 -10.17 11.44 -6.72
N GLU A 289 -9.47 11.27 -5.60
CA GLU A 289 -8.74 12.35 -4.92
C GLU A 289 -7.62 12.92 -5.81
N ALA A 290 -6.84 12.06 -6.49
CA ALA A 290 -5.84 12.47 -7.46
C ALA A 290 -6.46 13.23 -8.64
N LYS A 291 -7.62 12.78 -9.15
CA LYS A 291 -8.36 13.50 -10.21
C LYS A 291 -8.79 14.89 -9.75
N ALA A 292 -9.31 15.01 -8.51
CA ALA A 292 -9.67 16.31 -7.95
C ALA A 292 -8.48 17.27 -7.94
N ALA A 293 -7.31 16.82 -7.49
CA ALA A 293 -6.07 17.61 -7.49
C ALA A 293 -5.63 18.00 -8.90
N ALA A 294 -5.60 17.05 -9.83
CA ALA A 294 -5.11 17.26 -11.19
C ALA A 294 -5.97 18.28 -11.94
N TYR A 295 -7.29 18.12 -11.87
CA TYR A 295 -8.24 19.06 -12.47
C TYR A 295 -8.21 20.44 -11.82
N TYR A 296 -7.98 20.52 -10.50
CA TYR A 296 -7.84 21.80 -9.83
C TYR A 296 -6.64 22.59 -10.36
N PHE A 297 -5.44 22.02 -10.28
CA PHE A 297 -4.22 22.71 -10.73
C PHE A 297 -4.20 22.92 -12.25
N HIS A 298 -4.82 22.03 -13.03
CA HIS A 298 -5.00 22.25 -14.46
C HIS A 298 -5.94 23.42 -14.75
N GLY A 299 -7.08 23.51 -14.04
CA GLY A 299 -8.01 24.62 -14.14
C GLY A 299 -7.36 25.96 -13.80
N LEU A 300 -6.56 26.02 -12.73
CA LEU A 300 -5.81 27.23 -12.37
C LEU A 300 -4.85 27.69 -13.46
N ILE A 301 -4.14 26.77 -14.13
CA ILE A 301 -3.23 27.13 -15.23
C ILE A 301 -3.99 27.57 -16.48
N LEU A 302 -5.12 26.94 -16.78
CA LEU A 302 -5.97 27.36 -17.91
C LEU A 302 -6.53 28.76 -17.69
N ASP A 303 -6.85 29.12 -16.45
CA ASP A 303 -7.36 30.43 -16.06
C ASP A 303 -6.33 31.56 -16.27
N GLU A 304 -5.03 31.24 -16.26
CA GLU A 304 -3.95 32.19 -16.63
C GLU A 304 -3.91 32.48 -18.15
N GLY A 305 -4.65 31.73 -18.98
CA GLY A 305 -4.67 31.88 -20.43
C GLY A 305 -5.55 33.02 -20.93
N ASN A 306 -5.06 33.83 -21.86
CA ASN A 306 -5.72 35.06 -22.34
C ASN A 306 -6.87 34.88 -23.36
N SER A 307 -7.50 33.70 -23.46
CA SER A 307 -8.59 33.48 -24.44
C SER A 307 -9.87 32.94 -23.79
N GLU A 308 -11.03 33.30 -24.34
CA GLU A 308 -12.34 32.80 -23.87
C GLU A 308 -12.43 31.28 -23.88
N LYS A 309 -11.79 30.62 -24.86
CA LYS A 309 -11.69 29.16 -24.91
C LYS A 309 -10.96 28.60 -23.68
N PHE A 310 -9.86 29.24 -23.26
CA PHE A 310 -9.12 28.83 -22.07
C PHE A 310 -9.94 29.06 -20.80
N HIS A 311 -10.71 30.15 -20.73
CA HIS A 311 -11.62 30.43 -19.62
C HIS A 311 -12.73 29.37 -19.52
N GLY A 312 -13.37 29.00 -20.63
CA GLY A 312 -14.37 27.92 -20.66
C GLY A 312 -13.80 26.58 -20.19
N MET A 313 -12.58 26.23 -20.64
CA MET A 313 -11.88 25.02 -20.19
C MET A 313 -11.52 25.08 -18.70
N ALA A 314 -11.11 26.24 -18.18
CA ALA A 314 -10.78 26.43 -16.78
C ALA A 314 -12.01 26.19 -15.88
N ILE A 315 -13.18 26.72 -16.26
CA ILE A 315 -14.43 26.51 -15.54
C ILE A 315 -14.78 25.02 -15.51
N ALA A 316 -14.75 24.34 -16.67
CA ALA A 316 -15.06 22.92 -16.76
C ALA A 316 -14.11 22.07 -15.90
N ALA A 317 -12.81 22.40 -15.89
CA ALA A 317 -11.81 21.74 -15.04
C ALA A 317 -12.09 21.95 -13.54
N LEU A 318 -12.37 23.18 -13.11
CA LEU A 318 -12.65 23.49 -11.70
C LEU A 318 -13.96 22.85 -11.21
N GLN A 319 -15.00 22.80 -12.06
CA GLN A 319 -16.25 22.08 -11.76
C GLN A 319 -16.01 20.58 -11.62
N ALA A 320 -15.26 19.97 -12.55
CA ALA A 320 -14.90 18.55 -12.46
C ALA A 320 -14.08 18.25 -11.20
N SER A 321 -13.15 19.13 -10.84
CA SER A 321 -12.38 19.03 -9.60
C SER A 321 -13.29 19.01 -8.36
N GLU A 322 -14.30 19.88 -8.29
CA GLU A 322 -15.26 19.91 -7.19
C GLU A 322 -16.10 18.62 -7.12
N GLU A 323 -16.55 18.09 -8.26
CA GLU A 323 -17.30 16.84 -8.32
C GLU A 323 -16.45 15.63 -7.91
N PHE A 324 -15.20 15.55 -8.36
CA PHE A 324 -14.26 14.52 -7.91
C PHE A 324 -13.95 14.64 -6.42
N LEU A 325 -13.88 15.86 -5.86
CA LEU A 325 -13.71 16.05 -4.42
C LEU A 325 -14.91 15.53 -3.63
N LYS A 326 -16.14 15.74 -4.13
CA LYS A 326 -17.37 15.17 -3.53
C LYS A 326 -17.40 13.65 -3.65
N GLU A 327 -16.96 13.09 -4.77
CA GLU A 327 -16.81 11.63 -4.92
C GLU A 327 -15.74 11.06 -3.97
N SER A 328 -14.60 11.73 -3.83
CA SER A 328 -13.53 11.35 -2.90
C SER A 328 -14.02 11.23 -1.46
N LYS A 329 -14.80 12.21 -0.98
CA LYS A 329 -15.41 12.16 0.36
C LYS A 329 -16.29 10.91 0.54
N ARG A 330 -17.18 10.64 -0.42
CA ARG A 330 -18.06 9.46 -0.40
C ARG A 330 -17.26 8.14 -0.43
N ALA A 331 -16.20 8.08 -1.24
CA ALA A 331 -15.33 6.91 -1.33
C ALA A 331 -14.55 6.69 -0.02
N SER A 332 -14.04 7.76 0.61
CA SER A 332 -13.38 7.73 1.91
C SER A 332 -14.33 7.23 3.01
N GLU A 333 -15.56 7.75 3.06
CA GLU A 333 -16.59 7.30 4.01
C GLU A 333 -16.90 5.80 3.84
N ALA A 334 -17.09 5.35 2.60
CA ALA A 334 -17.32 3.93 2.30
C ALA A 334 -16.13 3.06 2.70
N PHE A 335 -14.89 3.50 2.44
CA PHE A 335 -13.67 2.81 2.85
C PHE A 335 -13.61 2.67 4.38
N HIS A 336 -13.84 3.74 5.12
CA HIS A 336 -13.76 3.74 6.59
C HIS A 336 -14.87 2.92 7.25
N ALA A 337 -16.07 2.91 6.67
CA ALA A 337 -17.20 2.11 7.13
C ALA A 337 -17.06 0.61 6.83
N THR A 338 -16.30 0.24 5.78
CA THR A 338 -16.12 -1.17 5.38
C THR A 338 -15.23 -1.91 6.38
N PRO A 339 -15.65 -3.08 6.89
CA PRO A 339 -14.84 -3.90 7.79
C PRO A 339 -13.50 -4.34 7.19
N PRO A 340 -12.41 -4.35 7.97
CA PRO A 340 -12.34 -3.84 9.34
C PRO A 340 -12.50 -2.31 9.39
N ALA A 341 -13.34 -1.80 10.29
CA ALA A 341 -13.65 -0.38 10.32
C ALA A 341 -12.40 0.47 10.62
N SER A 342 -12.25 1.61 9.97
CA SER A 342 -11.13 2.53 10.21
C SER A 342 -11.64 3.94 10.47
N ARG A 343 -10.75 4.82 10.91
CA ARG A 343 -11.03 6.23 11.15
C ARG A 343 -10.24 7.09 10.18
N SER A 344 -10.86 8.17 9.75
CA SER A 344 -10.20 9.19 8.95
C SER A 344 -9.42 10.12 9.88
N PRO A 345 -8.10 10.25 9.72
CA PRO A 345 -7.32 11.22 10.47
C PRO A 345 -7.65 12.65 10.03
N THR A 346 -7.27 13.64 10.84
CA THR A 346 -7.39 15.05 10.44
C THR A 346 -6.65 15.29 9.11
N PRO A 347 -7.31 15.87 8.09
CA PRO A 347 -6.66 16.11 6.80
C PRO A 347 -5.42 16.99 6.93
N PHE A 348 -4.39 16.67 6.15
CA PHE A 348 -3.16 17.45 6.01
C PHE A 348 -2.69 17.47 4.54
N GLY A 349 -1.66 18.25 4.24
CA GLY A 349 -1.04 18.29 2.91
C GLY A 349 -2.04 18.55 1.78
N THR A 350 -1.96 17.75 0.72
CA THR A 350 -2.81 17.83 -0.48
C THR A 350 -4.30 17.81 -0.12
N ALA A 351 -4.74 16.84 0.69
CA ALA A 351 -6.14 16.68 1.05
C ALA A 351 -6.71 17.91 1.77
N LYS A 352 -5.99 18.43 2.77
CA LYS A 352 -6.39 19.66 3.48
C LYS A 352 -6.51 20.85 2.52
N TYR A 353 -5.48 21.06 1.70
CA TYR A 353 -5.45 22.16 0.74
C TYR A 353 -6.64 22.10 -0.22
N MET A 354 -6.93 20.91 -0.75
CA MET A 354 -8.07 20.68 -1.64
C MET A 354 -9.42 20.98 -0.98
N PHE A 355 -9.65 20.49 0.25
CA PHE A 355 -10.88 20.78 0.99
C PHE A 355 -11.07 22.28 1.27
N ASP A 356 -9.98 23.00 1.50
CA ASP A 356 -10.02 24.43 1.81
C ASP A 356 -10.19 25.33 0.58
N LYS A 357 -9.68 24.91 -0.58
CA LYS A 357 -9.53 25.75 -1.78
C LYS A 357 -10.54 25.44 -2.88
N ILE A 358 -10.71 24.17 -3.26
CA ILE A 358 -11.53 23.78 -4.41
C ILE A 358 -12.97 24.35 -4.31
N PRO A 359 -13.71 24.21 -3.19
CA PRO A 359 -15.08 24.70 -3.12
C PRO A 359 -15.18 26.23 -3.27
N LYS A 360 -14.20 26.98 -2.75
CA LYS A 360 -14.18 28.45 -2.81
C LYS A 360 -13.90 28.92 -4.23
N ASP A 361 -12.88 28.32 -4.86
CA ASP A 361 -12.44 28.74 -6.18
C ASP A 361 -13.48 28.34 -7.24
N ALA A 362 -14.03 27.12 -7.19
CA ALA A 362 -15.09 26.68 -8.08
C ALA A 362 -16.34 27.58 -7.97
N SER A 363 -16.82 27.85 -6.75
CA SER A 363 -17.98 28.73 -6.52
C SER A 363 -17.73 30.16 -7.02
N SER A 364 -16.56 30.73 -6.73
CA SER A 364 -16.21 32.08 -7.16
C SER A 364 -16.18 32.23 -8.68
N LYS A 365 -15.65 31.23 -9.38
CA LYS A 365 -15.50 31.25 -10.84
C LYS A 365 -16.81 31.01 -11.57
N VAL A 366 -17.70 30.18 -11.03
CA VAL A 366 -19.06 30.03 -11.57
C VAL A 366 -19.82 31.34 -11.47
N ARG A 367 -19.70 32.07 -10.35
CA ARG A 367 -20.37 33.37 -10.16
C ARG A 367 -19.85 34.44 -11.12
N ILE A 368 -18.52 34.62 -11.19
CA ILE A 368 -17.90 35.63 -12.07
C ILE A 368 -18.28 35.41 -13.54
N ASN A 369 -18.36 34.16 -13.99
CA ASN A 369 -18.72 33.88 -15.38
C ASN A 369 -20.23 33.98 -15.65
N GLN A 370 -21.10 33.68 -14.69
CA GLN A 370 -22.53 33.95 -14.83
C GLN A 370 -22.81 35.45 -14.97
N ASP A 371 -22.01 36.29 -14.33
CA ASP A 371 -22.12 37.75 -14.40
C ASP A 371 -21.55 38.34 -15.70
N LEU A 372 -20.57 37.66 -16.34
CA LEU A 372 -19.88 38.12 -17.56
C LEU A 372 -20.42 37.51 -18.86
N TYR A 373 -20.95 36.29 -18.82
CA TYR A 373 -21.39 35.53 -19.99
C TYR A 373 -22.83 35.01 -19.78
N THR A 374 -23.81 35.72 -20.36
CA THR A 374 -25.20 35.26 -20.44
C THR A 374 -25.32 34.04 -21.35
N GLN A 375 -25.84 32.93 -20.81
CA GLN A 375 -26.15 31.64 -21.47
C GLN A 375 -24.89 30.83 -21.85
N GLU A 376 -24.66 29.58 -21.49
CA GLU A 376 -25.48 28.43 -21.10
C GLU A 376 -24.77 27.66 -19.96
N ARG A 377 -25.50 26.87 -19.15
CA ARG A 377 -24.88 25.81 -18.32
C ARG A 377 -24.38 24.69 -19.23
N VAL A 378 -23.37 24.96 -20.05
CA VAL A 378 -22.64 23.90 -20.74
C VAL A 378 -21.75 23.25 -19.70
N ILE A 379 -22.27 22.21 -19.03
CA ILE A 379 -21.43 21.22 -18.36
C ILE A 379 -20.67 20.50 -19.49
N GLY A 380 -19.62 21.13 -20.00
CA GLY A 380 -18.74 20.54 -20.98
C GLY A 380 -18.01 19.37 -20.32
N ALA A 381 -17.71 18.32 -21.09
CA ALA A 381 -16.79 17.28 -20.64
C ALA A 381 -15.50 17.95 -20.14
N PRO A 382 -14.93 17.49 -19.01
CA PRO A 382 -13.72 18.08 -18.48
C PRO A 382 -12.61 18.03 -19.54
N PRO A 383 -11.74 19.06 -19.62
CA PRO A 383 -10.66 19.05 -20.59
C PRO A 383 -9.71 17.86 -20.36
N PRO A 384 -9.01 17.38 -21.40
CA PRO A 384 -8.03 16.32 -21.22
C PRO A 384 -6.91 16.79 -20.29
N LEU A 385 -6.54 15.96 -19.31
CA LEU A 385 -5.37 16.23 -18.48
C LEU A 385 -4.09 16.05 -19.31
N PRO A 386 -3.06 16.89 -19.07
CA PRO A 386 -1.76 16.69 -19.70
C PRO A 386 -1.13 15.36 -19.24
N ASP A 387 -0.49 14.66 -20.17
CA ASP A 387 0.28 13.45 -19.87
C ASP A 387 1.72 13.82 -19.49
N PHE A 388 2.18 13.28 -18.37
CA PHE A 388 3.55 13.46 -17.88
C PHE A 388 4.19 12.10 -17.62
N SER A 389 5.52 12.06 -17.76
CA SER A 389 6.31 10.91 -17.32
C SER A 389 6.30 10.79 -15.80
N LEU A 390 6.22 9.56 -15.33
CA LEU A 390 6.28 9.23 -13.90
C LEU A 390 7.70 9.45 -13.40
N ALA A 391 7.88 10.31 -12.39
CA ALA A 391 9.20 10.65 -11.87
C ALA A 391 9.71 9.67 -10.80
N LEU A 392 8.82 9.06 -10.02
CA LEU A 392 9.21 8.08 -9.01
C LEU A 392 9.28 6.67 -9.60
N THR A 393 10.36 5.98 -9.32
CA THR A 393 10.53 4.55 -9.62
C THR A 393 10.74 3.80 -8.31
N PRO A 394 10.50 2.48 -8.28
CA PRO A 394 10.92 1.65 -7.15
C PRO A 394 12.39 1.92 -6.79
N GLU A 395 12.73 1.87 -5.51
CA GLU A 395 14.13 1.86 -5.09
C GLU A 395 14.81 0.61 -5.66
N ASP A 396 16.03 0.76 -6.17
CA ASP A 396 16.81 -0.37 -6.68
C ASP A 396 17.11 -1.33 -5.53
N TYR A 397 16.47 -2.50 -5.57
CA TYR A 397 16.67 -3.57 -4.62
C TYR A 397 16.89 -4.89 -5.35
N ASP A 398 17.99 -5.55 -5.01
CA ASP A 398 18.34 -6.89 -5.47
C ASP A 398 18.35 -7.86 -4.29
N LEU A 399 18.12 -9.14 -4.56
CA LEU A 399 18.26 -10.17 -3.55
C LEU A 399 19.68 -10.14 -2.97
N PRO A 400 19.83 -10.18 -1.62
CA PRO A 400 21.14 -10.09 -1.00
C PRO A 400 22.01 -11.31 -1.35
N PRO A 401 23.34 -11.19 -1.25
CA PRO A 401 24.23 -12.33 -1.40
C PRO A 401 23.92 -13.41 -0.36
N LEU A 402 24.28 -14.65 -0.67
CA LEU A 402 24.13 -15.77 0.25
C LEU A 402 24.92 -15.53 1.54
N ASP A 403 24.32 -15.93 2.66
CA ASP A 403 25.02 -15.92 3.95
C ASP A 403 26.26 -16.85 3.91
N SER A 404 27.31 -16.44 4.61
CA SER A 404 28.56 -17.20 4.77
C SER A 404 28.37 -18.64 5.25
N VAL A 405 27.25 -18.95 5.91
CA VAL A 405 26.90 -20.32 6.34
C VAL A 405 26.75 -21.30 5.17
N TRP A 406 26.57 -20.80 3.95
CA TRP A 406 26.50 -21.59 2.72
C TRP A 406 27.87 -21.78 2.03
N ASN A 407 28.90 -21.10 2.51
CA ASN A 407 30.26 -21.31 2.06
C ASN A 407 30.82 -22.52 2.80
N LYS A 408 30.82 -23.67 2.14
CA LYS A 408 31.64 -24.79 2.58
C LYS A 408 33.09 -24.34 2.49
N ASP A 409 33.82 -24.37 3.60
CA ASP A 409 35.28 -24.33 3.55
C ASP A 409 35.73 -25.40 2.55
N ASN A 410 36.35 -24.98 1.44
CA ASN A 410 37.11 -25.84 0.54
C ASN A 410 38.39 -26.31 1.27
N HIS A 411 38.22 -27.01 2.38
CA HIS A 411 39.27 -27.70 3.10
C HIS A 411 38.96 -29.19 3.10
N GLN A 412 39.25 -29.80 1.95
CA GLN A 412 39.86 -31.13 1.89
C GLN A 412 40.77 -31.22 0.66
#